data_AF-A0A5C7F8D7-F1
#
_entry.id   AF-A0A5C7F8D7-F1
#
_cell.length_a   1.000
_cell.length_b   1.000
_cell.length_c   1.000
_cell.angle_alpha   90.00
_cell.angle_beta   90.00
_cell.angle_gamma   90.00
#
_symmetry.space_group_name_H-M   'P 1'
#
loop_
_entity.id
_entity.type
_entity.pdbx_description
1 polymer ?
#
loop_
_entity_poly.entity_id
_entity_poly.type
_entity_poly.pdbx_seq_one_letter_code
_entity_poly.pdbx_strand_id
1 'polypeptide(L)'
;MRTIILIVWFSVSLLSCNTQTSKDRKIKRTVTEFLNAVEKNDANKYKSLIYESDLYPGVISMEKKFFNKNYNKINSIVDLKKNIQVKDTIFNTVKRQYVQYRIKNSNPDYLHKPLIITFMFYEQVGYDKIYNPGVLKNFLEWE
;
A
#
# COMPACT_ATOMS: atom_id res chain seq x y z
N MET A 1 10.10 31.63 -32.78
CA MET A 1 10.53 30.30 -32.30
C MET A 1 10.67 30.21 -30.78
N ARG A 2 11.36 31.14 -30.09
CA ARG A 2 11.54 31.10 -28.62
C ARG A 2 10.24 31.04 -27.79
N THR A 3 9.18 31.74 -28.20
CA THR A 3 7.88 31.77 -27.51
C THR A 3 7.07 30.48 -27.67
N ILE A 4 7.17 29.79 -28.82
CA ILE A 4 6.46 28.52 -29.05
C ILE A 4 7.09 27.40 -28.20
N ILE A 5 8.42 27.39 -28.06
CA ILE A 5 9.14 26.41 -27.23
C ILE A 5 8.73 26.53 -25.75
N LEU A 6 8.53 27.76 -25.24
CA LEU A 6 8.08 27.99 -23.86
C LEU A 6 6.65 27.49 -23.61
N ILE A 7 5.73 27.68 -24.57
CA ILE A 7 4.34 27.21 -24.47
C ILE A 7 4.28 25.67 -24.50
N VAL A 8 5.11 25.03 -25.33
CA VAL A 8 5.21 23.56 -25.38
C VAL A 8 5.81 22.99 -24.09
N TRP A 9 6.82 23.65 -23.50
CA TRP A 9 7.38 23.21 -22.21
C TRP A 9 6.40 23.35 -21.04
N PHE A 10 5.60 24.42 -21.01
CA PHE A 10 4.61 24.65 -19.95
C PHE A 10 3.43 23.66 -20.02
N SER A 11 3.01 23.28 -21.23
CA SER A 11 1.92 22.31 -21.42
C SER A 11 2.32 20.87 -21.03
N VAL A 12 3.56 20.45 -21.30
CA VAL A 12 4.07 19.13 -20.89
C VAL A 12 4.20 19.01 -19.37
N SER A 13 4.56 20.09 -18.68
CA SER A 13 4.69 20.10 -17.21
C SER A 13 3.32 20.01 -16.51
N LEU A 14 2.27 20.65 -17.04
CA LEU A 14 0.90 20.53 -16.51
C LEU A 14 0.30 19.12 -16.66
N LEU A 15 0.58 18.43 -17.78
CA LEU A 15 0.11 17.06 -18.00
C LEU A 15 0.78 16.05 -17.06
N SER A 16 2.09 16.24 -16.79
CA SER A 16 2.83 15.39 -15.84
C SER A 16 2.30 15.51 -14.40
N CYS A 17 1.93 16.72 -13.99
CA CYS A 17 1.40 16.97 -12.64
C CYS A 17 0.00 16.35 -12.45
N ASN A 18 -0.86 16.42 -13.47
CA ASN A 18 -2.20 15.81 -13.42
C ASN A 18 -2.16 14.28 -13.39
N THR A 19 -1.26 13.67 -14.16
CA THR A 19 -1.13 12.21 -14.19
C THR A 19 -0.59 11.66 -12.88
N GLN A 20 0.46 12.25 -12.30
CA GLN A 20 0.97 11.84 -10.98
C GLN A 20 -0.09 11.99 -9.89
N THR A 21 -0.82 13.11 -9.87
CA THR A 21 -1.91 13.35 -8.91
C THR A 21 -3.02 12.30 -9.02
N SER A 22 -3.31 11.83 -10.23
CA SER A 22 -4.30 10.76 -10.48
C SER A 22 -3.83 9.40 -9.95
N LYS A 23 -2.55 9.06 -10.16
CA LYS A 23 -1.94 7.81 -9.66
C LYS A 23 -1.98 7.75 -8.13
N ASP A 24 -1.50 8.82 -7.48
CA ASP A 24 -1.49 8.96 -6.02
C ASP A 24 -2.89 8.78 -5.42
N ARG A 25 -3.90 9.43 -6.03
CA ARG A 25 -5.29 9.33 -5.57
C ARG A 25 -5.82 7.90 -5.67
N LYS A 26 -5.53 7.19 -6.76
CA LYS A 26 -5.94 5.79 -6.93
C LYS A 26 -5.29 4.90 -5.88
N ILE A 27 -3.98 5.03 -5.67
CA ILE A 27 -3.24 4.27 -4.65
C ILE A 27 -3.84 4.51 -3.25
N LYS A 28 -4.04 5.77 -2.87
CA LYS A 28 -4.62 6.13 -1.57
C LYS A 28 -6.02 5.55 -1.38
N ARG A 29 -6.86 5.56 -2.42
CA ARG A 29 -8.18 4.94 -2.41
C ARG A 29 -8.07 3.42 -2.21
N THR A 30 -7.22 2.74 -2.96
CA THR A 30 -7.02 1.29 -2.87
C THR A 30 -6.55 0.86 -1.48
N VAL A 31 -5.56 1.56 -0.92
CA VAL A 31 -5.10 1.32 0.45
C VAL A 31 -6.22 1.56 1.46
N THR A 32 -6.99 2.63 1.31
CA THR A 32 -8.13 2.92 2.21
C THR A 32 -9.19 1.82 2.14
N GLU A 33 -9.57 1.37 0.94
CA GLU A 33 -10.53 0.27 0.75
C GLU A 33 -10.01 -1.04 1.34
N PHE A 34 -8.71 -1.31 1.21
CA PHE A 34 -8.07 -2.48 1.80
C PHE A 34 -8.15 -2.44 3.32
N LEU A 35 -7.77 -1.31 3.93
CA LEU A 35 -7.84 -1.12 5.38
C LEU A 35 -9.29 -1.20 5.90
N ASN A 36 -10.26 -0.69 5.15
CA ASN A 36 -11.69 -0.87 5.46
C ASN A 36 -12.09 -2.35 5.43
N ALA A 37 -11.61 -3.13 4.45
CA ALA A 37 -11.88 -4.56 4.37
C ALA A 37 -11.25 -5.33 5.55
N VAL A 38 -10.04 -4.96 5.95
CA VAL A 38 -9.40 -5.51 7.16
C VAL A 38 -10.23 -5.19 8.40
N GLU A 39 -10.58 -3.92 8.61
CA GLU A 39 -11.36 -3.48 9.77
C GLU A 39 -12.72 -4.19 9.87
N LYS A 40 -13.42 -4.33 8.74
CA LYS A 40 -14.74 -4.98 8.66
C LYS A 40 -14.69 -6.50 8.53
N ASN A 41 -13.50 -7.10 8.57
CA ASN A 41 -13.26 -8.53 8.35
C ASN A 41 -13.80 -9.06 6.98
N ASP A 42 -13.94 -8.18 5.99
CA ASP A 42 -14.49 -8.51 4.66
C ASP A 42 -13.45 -9.28 3.82
N ALA A 43 -13.57 -10.60 3.81
CA ALA A 43 -12.65 -11.50 3.12
C ALA A 43 -12.66 -11.30 1.59
N ASN A 44 -13.84 -11.06 1.01
CA ASN A 44 -14.00 -10.97 -0.44
C ASN A 44 -13.40 -9.67 -0.93
N LYS A 45 -13.68 -8.55 -0.25
CA LYS A 45 -13.08 -7.26 -0.60
C LYS A 45 -11.57 -7.28 -0.39
N TYR A 46 -11.07 -7.85 0.71
CA TYR A 46 -9.63 -8.00 0.97
C TYR A 46 -8.92 -8.71 -0.19
N LYS A 47 -9.42 -9.90 -0.58
CA LYS A 47 -8.89 -10.69 -1.70
C LYS A 47 -8.95 -9.92 -3.00
N SER A 48 -10.11 -9.32 -3.30
CA SER A 48 -10.33 -8.60 -4.56
C SER A 48 -9.38 -7.41 -4.77
N LEU A 49 -8.74 -6.88 -3.72
CA LEU A 49 -7.81 -5.75 -3.83
C LEU A 49 -6.36 -6.21 -4.01
N ILE A 50 -6.08 -7.51 -3.93
CA ILE A 50 -4.74 -8.07 -4.11
C ILE A 50 -4.66 -8.72 -5.49
N TYR A 51 -3.59 -8.41 -6.22
CA TYR A 51 -3.28 -9.03 -7.49
C TYR A 51 -2.97 -10.53 -7.30
N GLU A 52 -3.60 -11.38 -8.12
CA GLU A 52 -3.42 -12.84 -8.08
C GLU A 52 -3.61 -13.47 -6.69
N SER A 53 -4.53 -12.92 -5.86
CA SER A 53 -4.78 -13.41 -4.50
C SER A 53 -5.10 -14.92 -4.45
N ASP A 54 -5.72 -15.44 -5.49
CA ASP A 54 -6.17 -16.83 -5.58
C ASP A 54 -5.00 -17.82 -5.73
N LEU A 55 -3.82 -17.35 -6.16
CA LEU A 55 -2.60 -18.16 -6.19
C LEU A 55 -1.95 -18.32 -4.80
N TYR A 56 -2.34 -17.50 -3.83
CA TYR A 56 -1.71 -17.44 -2.51
C TYR A 56 -2.70 -17.54 -1.34
N PRO A 57 -3.67 -18.48 -1.36
CA PRO A 57 -4.79 -18.49 -0.41
C PRO A 57 -4.35 -18.61 1.06
N GLY A 58 -3.27 -19.35 1.33
CA GLY A 58 -2.72 -19.52 2.67
C GLY A 58 -2.16 -18.21 3.25
N VAL A 59 -1.30 -17.52 2.51
CA VAL A 59 -0.72 -16.22 2.92
C VAL A 59 -1.82 -15.20 3.15
N ILE A 60 -2.75 -15.10 2.20
CA ILE A 60 -3.86 -14.15 2.23
C ILE A 60 -4.74 -14.37 3.46
N SER A 61 -5.12 -15.62 3.75
CA SER A 61 -5.95 -15.96 4.90
C SER A 61 -5.26 -15.65 6.23
N MET A 62 -3.98 -16.06 6.35
CA MET A 62 -3.18 -15.85 7.55
C MET A 62 -2.97 -14.37 7.85
N GLU A 63 -2.52 -13.59 6.87
CA GLU A 63 -2.30 -12.16 7.06
C GLU A 63 -3.60 -11.40 7.33
N LYS A 64 -4.70 -11.72 6.62
CA LYS A 64 -6.00 -11.11 6.89
C LYS A 64 -6.42 -11.34 8.33
N LYS A 65 -6.30 -12.58 8.83
CA LYS A 65 -6.68 -12.96 10.19
C LYS A 65 -5.85 -12.17 11.21
N PHE A 66 -4.53 -12.14 11.06
CA PHE A 66 -3.65 -11.36 11.93
C PHE A 66 -4.02 -9.88 11.91
N PHE A 67 -4.17 -9.30 10.72
CA PHE A 67 -4.36 -7.87 10.56
C PHE A 67 -5.71 -7.43 11.12
N ASN A 68 -6.78 -8.19 10.87
CA ASN A 68 -8.10 -7.90 11.44
C ASN A 68 -8.06 -7.98 12.98
N LYS A 69 -7.51 -9.06 13.55
CA LYS A 69 -7.39 -9.25 15.01
C LYS A 69 -6.68 -8.08 15.69
N ASN A 70 -5.65 -7.53 15.04
CA ASN A 70 -4.78 -6.49 15.59
C ASN A 70 -5.08 -5.07 15.06
N TYR A 71 -6.11 -4.89 14.23
CA TYR A 71 -6.34 -3.66 13.49
C TYR A 71 -6.43 -2.43 14.40
N ASN A 72 -7.24 -2.49 15.46
CA ASN A 72 -7.45 -1.37 16.38
C ASN A 72 -6.15 -0.97 17.10
N LYS A 73 -5.36 -1.95 17.55
CA LYS A 73 -4.05 -1.73 18.20
C LYS A 73 -3.05 -1.10 17.23
N ILE A 74 -2.98 -1.60 16.00
CA ILE A 74 -2.08 -1.05 14.99
C ILE A 74 -2.52 0.38 14.62
N ASN A 75 -3.82 0.59 14.42
CA ASN A 75 -4.37 1.87 14.00
C ASN A 75 -4.25 2.94 15.08
N SER A 76 -4.31 2.60 16.37
CA SER A 76 -4.11 3.57 17.45
C SER A 76 -2.66 4.10 17.53
N ILE A 77 -1.68 3.39 16.96
CA ILE A 77 -0.27 3.80 16.97
C ILE A 77 0.04 4.77 15.83
N VAL A 78 -0.51 4.54 14.63
CA VAL A 78 -0.08 5.25 13.41
C VAL A 78 -1.22 5.88 12.59
N ASP A 79 -2.49 5.69 12.96
CA ASP A 79 -3.67 6.10 12.18
C ASP A 79 -3.50 5.81 10.67
N LEU A 80 -3.69 4.54 10.33
CA LEU A 80 -3.30 3.97 9.03
C LEU A 80 -3.92 4.73 7.86
N LYS A 81 -5.21 5.09 7.96
CA LYS A 81 -5.95 5.75 6.88
C LYS A 81 -5.56 7.21 6.69
N LYS A 82 -5.15 7.92 7.76
CA LYS A 82 -4.68 9.30 7.64
C LYS A 82 -3.23 9.40 7.16
N ASN A 83 -2.41 8.40 7.47
CA ASN A 83 -0.97 8.42 7.20
C ASN A 83 -0.57 7.62 5.94
N ILE A 84 -1.41 7.63 4.90
CA ILE A 84 -1.09 7.00 3.60
C ILE A 84 -0.12 7.89 2.81
N GLN A 85 1.15 7.48 2.77
CA GLN A 85 2.21 8.14 2.00
C GLN A 85 2.64 7.27 0.83
N VAL A 86 2.42 7.75 -0.40
CA VAL A 86 2.87 7.10 -1.63
C VAL A 86 4.33 7.48 -1.87
N LYS A 87 5.17 6.49 -2.13
CA LYS A 87 6.60 6.66 -2.38
C LYS A 87 7.00 5.90 -3.63
N ASP A 88 7.93 6.45 -4.40
CA ASP A 88 8.52 5.77 -5.54
C ASP A 88 9.60 4.78 -5.07
N THR A 89 9.76 3.69 -5.82
CA THR A 89 10.82 2.71 -5.61
C THR A 89 11.22 2.05 -6.94
N ILE A 90 12.39 1.43 -6.96
CA ILE A 90 12.86 0.61 -8.08
C ILE A 90 13.06 -0.80 -7.53
N PHE A 91 12.34 -1.77 -8.10
CA PHE A 91 12.47 -3.18 -7.74
C PHE A 91 12.68 -4.00 -9.00
N ASN A 92 13.78 -4.76 -9.04
CA ASN A 92 14.23 -5.50 -10.23
C ASN A 92 14.22 -4.61 -11.49
N THR A 93 14.91 -3.46 -11.41
CA THR A 93 15.01 -2.42 -12.47
C THR A 93 13.70 -1.79 -12.94
N VAL A 94 12.56 -2.19 -12.37
CA VAL A 94 11.24 -1.67 -12.71
C VAL A 94 10.79 -0.63 -11.69
N LYS A 95 10.33 0.53 -12.18
CA LYS A 95 9.75 1.59 -11.35
C LYS A 95 8.41 1.13 -10.78
N ARG A 96 8.22 1.37 -9.49
CA ARG A 96 7.01 1.01 -8.73
C ARG A 96 6.69 2.09 -7.72
N GLN A 97 5.50 2.03 -7.17
CA GLN A 97 5.13 2.83 -6.00
C GLN A 97 4.80 1.92 -4.83
N TYR A 98 4.93 2.45 -3.64
CA TYR A 98 4.54 1.74 -2.44
C TYR A 98 4.01 2.66 -1.35
N VAL A 99 3.19 2.10 -0.48
CA VAL A 99 2.83 2.65 0.82
C VAL A 99 3.39 1.72 1.87
N GLN A 100 4.09 2.24 2.87
CA GLN A 100 4.65 1.42 3.95
C GLN A 100 4.48 2.05 5.32
N TYR A 101 4.10 1.21 6.28
CA TYR A 101 4.05 1.53 7.70
C TYR A 101 5.12 0.70 8.42
N ARG A 102 5.79 1.33 9.39
CA ARG A 102 6.75 0.68 10.28
C ARG A 102 6.29 0.92 11.71
N ILE A 103 5.63 -0.08 12.30
CA ILE A 103 5.05 0.00 13.63
C ILE A 103 5.98 -0.71 14.62
N LYS A 104 6.45 0.01 15.64
CA LYS A 104 7.30 -0.58 16.69
C LYS A 104 6.41 -1.22 17.76
N ASN A 105 6.80 -2.40 18.24
CA ASN A 105 6.14 -3.00 19.39
C ASN A 105 6.71 -2.35 20.64
N SER A 106 5.84 -1.86 21.52
CA SER A 106 6.25 -1.33 22.82
C SER A 106 6.40 -2.43 23.87
N ASN A 107 5.97 -3.67 23.58
CA ASN A 107 6.10 -4.78 24.50
C ASN A 107 7.56 -5.32 24.47
N PRO A 108 8.26 -5.33 25.62
CA PRO A 108 9.66 -5.76 25.73
C PRO A 108 9.89 -7.26 25.52
N ASP A 109 8.84 -8.10 25.60
CA ASP A 109 8.95 -9.56 25.49
C ASP A 109 9.07 -10.05 24.03
N TYR A 110 8.78 -9.18 23.06
CA TYR A 110 8.90 -9.51 21.64
C TYR A 110 10.30 -9.14 21.12
N LEU A 111 10.84 -9.99 20.23
CA LEU A 111 11.97 -9.64 19.37
C LEU A 111 11.69 -8.23 18.81
N HIS A 112 12.60 -7.28 19.02
CA HIS A 112 12.39 -5.85 18.77
C HIS A 112 12.18 -5.45 17.29
N LYS A 113 11.76 -6.38 16.42
CA LYS A 113 11.49 -6.10 15.03
C LYS A 113 10.14 -5.40 14.89
N PRO A 114 10.09 -4.29 14.14
CA PRO A 114 8.84 -3.61 13.87
C PRO A 114 7.98 -4.46 12.93
N LEU A 115 6.66 -4.42 13.15
CA LEU A 115 5.68 -4.85 12.16
C LEU A 115 5.80 -3.91 10.95
N ILE A 116 6.01 -4.50 9.78
CA ILE A 116 6.08 -3.75 8.52
C ILE A 116 4.88 -4.14 7.68
N ILE A 117 4.14 -3.12 7.24
CA ILE A 117 2.98 -3.28 6.36
C ILE A 117 3.34 -2.58 5.05
N THR A 118 3.40 -3.31 3.94
CA THR A 118 3.79 -2.76 2.64
C THR A 118 2.76 -3.09 1.58
N PHE A 119 2.25 -2.04 0.92
CA PHE A 119 1.39 -2.13 -0.25
C PHE A 119 2.20 -1.67 -1.46
N MET A 120 2.60 -2.57 -2.34
CA MET A 120 3.30 -2.25 -3.59
C MET A 120 2.32 -2.14 -4.74
N PHE A 121 2.60 -1.23 -5.66
CA PHE A 121 1.79 -0.94 -6.83
C PHE A 121 2.67 -0.95 -8.07
N TYR A 122 2.15 -1.54 -9.13
CA TYR A 122 2.84 -1.63 -10.41
C TYR A 122 1.91 -1.20 -11.53
N GLU A 123 2.39 -0.33 -12.40
CA GLU A 123 1.57 0.28 -13.46
C GLU A 123 0.91 -0.75 -14.38
N GLN A 124 1.61 -1.84 -14.70
CA GLN A 124 1.06 -2.91 -15.55
C GLN A 124 -0.12 -3.67 -14.93
N VAL A 125 -0.20 -3.69 -13.60
CA VAL A 125 -1.30 -4.31 -12.85
C VAL A 125 -2.43 -3.32 -12.57
N GLY A 126 -2.11 -2.03 -12.58
CA GLY A 126 -3.03 -0.95 -12.20
C GLY A 126 -2.84 -0.52 -10.75
N TYR A 127 -3.28 0.70 -10.46
CA TYR A 127 -3.20 1.30 -9.11
C TYR A 127 -4.41 0.98 -8.22
N ASP A 128 -5.34 0.19 -8.74
CA ASP A 128 -6.52 -0.36 -8.06
C ASP A 128 -6.29 -1.75 -7.43
N LYS A 129 -5.07 -2.29 -7.58
CA LYS A 129 -4.66 -3.57 -6.98
C LYS A 129 -3.31 -3.45 -6.28
N ILE A 130 -3.18 -4.14 -5.16
CA ILE A 130 -1.92 -4.33 -4.44
C ILE A 130 -1.17 -5.48 -5.11
N TYR A 131 0.04 -5.21 -5.60
CA TYR A 131 0.85 -6.15 -6.36
C TYR A 131 1.38 -7.32 -5.52
N ASN A 132 1.73 -7.08 -4.25
CA ASN A 132 2.29 -8.11 -3.39
C ASN A 132 1.20 -8.80 -2.55
N PRO A 133 1.07 -10.14 -2.64
CA PRO A 133 0.09 -10.89 -1.87
C PRO A 133 0.41 -10.96 -0.37
N GLY A 134 1.70 -10.98 -0.01
CA GLY A 134 2.16 -10.83 1.37
C GLY A 134 2.43 -9.36 1.68
N VAL A 135 1.51 -8.71 2.38
CA VAL A 135 1.59 -7.30 2.76
C VAL A 135 2.22 -7.10 4.14
N LEU A 136 2.35 -8.16 4.95
CA LEU A 136 2.88 -8.09 6.31
C LEU A 136 4.25 -8.73 6.41
N LYS A 137 5.14 -8.12 7.20
CA LYS A 137 6.43 -8.68 7.58
C LYS A 137 6.64 -8.54 9.10
N ASN A 138 7.25 -9.57 9.68
CA ASN A 138 7.47 -9.73 11.13
C ASN A 138 6.18 -9.85 11.98
N PHE A 139 5.03 -10.16 11.37
CA PHE A 139 3.76 -10.26 12.10
C PHE A 139 3.67 -11.47 13.04
N LEU A 140 4.43 -12.55 12.78
CA LEU A 140 4.53 -13.70 13.69
C LEU A 140 5.20 -13.32 15.03
N GLU A 141 6.07 -12.31 15.03
CA GLU A 141 6.69 -11.76 16.25
C GLU A 141 5.75 -10.77 16.96
N TRP A 142 4.48 -10.71 16.58
CA TRP A 142 3.45 -9.82 17.13
C TRP A 142 2.16 -10.57 17.55
N GLU A 143 2.14 -11.90 17.48
CA GLU A 143 1.02 -12.73 17.94
C GLU A 143 0.99 -12.95 19.45
#